data_AF-A0A960HNA5-F1
#
_entry.id   AF-A0A960HNA5-F1
#
_cell.length_a   1.000
_cell.length_b   1.000
_cell.length_c   1.000
_cell.angle_alpha   90.00
_cell.angle_beta   90.00
_cell.angle_gamma   90.00
#
_symmetry.space_group_name_H-M   'P 1'
#
loop_
_entity.id
_entity.type
_entity.pdbx_description
1 polymer ?
#
loop_
_entity_poly.entity_id
_entity_poly.type
_entity_poly.pdbx_seq_one_letter_code
_entity_poly.pdbx_strand_id
1 'polypeptide(L)' 'MIAILAQESTGAFLGEDLLPYLVLAVGGALVAGNLAAILRPPPDQGDKEGELERAPVARSVAMALMGLVAAIWALASLLS' A
#
# COMPACT_ATOMS: atom_id res chain seq x y z
N MET A 1 9.77 -6.39 -39.36
CA MET A 1 10.10 -7.26 -38.21
C MET A 1 10.52 -6.42 -37.00
N ILE A 2 9.71 -5.43 -36.62
CA ILE A 2 9.92 -4.56 -35.43
C ILE A 2 8.58 -4.35 -34.70
N ALA A 3 7.45 -4.36 -35.44
CA ALA A 3 6.10 -4.29 -34.88
C ALA A 3 5.69 -5.51 -34.01
N ILE A 4 6.31 -6.68 -34.18
CA ILE A 4 5.96 -7.90 -33.41
C ILE A 4 6.49 -7.84 -31.96
N LEU A 5 7.54 -7.05 -31.68
CA LEU A 5 8.08 -6.92 -30.32
C LEU A 5 7.26 -5.96 -29.44
N ALA A 6 6.38 -5.14 -30.03
CA ALA A 6 5.43 -4.32 -29.29
C ALA A 6 4.14 -5.10 -28.92
N GLN A 7 4.01 -6.33 -29.43
CA GLN A 7 2.86 -7.21 -29.25
C GLN A 7 3.22 -8.46 -28.44
N GLU A 8 4.30 -8.38 -27.64
CA GLU A 8 4.41 -9.23 -26.46
C GLU A 8 3.38 -8.68 -25.47
N SER A 9 2.16 -9.17 -25.59
CA SER A 9 1.14 -9.13 -24.56
C SER A 9 1.80 -9.64 -23.28
N THR A 10 2.37 -8.74 -22.49
CA THR A 10 2.88 -9.02 -21.14
C THR A 10 1.66 -9.22 -20.26
N GLY A 11 0.92 -10.29 -20.57
CA GLY A 11 -0.28 -10.73 -19.91
C GLY A 11 0.07 -10.94 -18.44
N ALA A 12 -0.73 -10.33 -17.59
CA ALA A 12 -0.68 -10.36 -16.14
C ALA A 12 0.16 -9.31 -15.39
N PHE A 13 1.01 -8.45 -15.99
CA PHE A 13 1.77 -7.46 -15.17
C PHE A 13 1.90 -6.02 -15.67
N LEU A 14 1.83 -5.73 -16.98
CA LEU A 14 1.92 -4.34 -17.49
C LEU A 14 0.94 -4.05 -18.65
N GLY A 15 -0.22 -4.71 -18.64
CA GLY A 15 -1.31 -4.53 -19.61
C GLY A 15 -2.49 -3.72 -19.05
N GLU A 16 -3.72 -4.14 -19.34
CA GLU A 16 -4.96 -3.48 -18.90
C GLU A 16 -5.06 -3.35 -17.36
N ASP A 17 -4.47 -4.31 -16.65
CA ASP A 17 -4.55 -4.41 -15.19
C ASP A 17 -3.40 -3.75 -14.43
N LEU A 18 -2.53 -2.99 -15.11
CA LEU A 18 -1.39 -2.32 -14.48
C LEU A 18 -1.82 -1.44 -13.30
N LEU A 19 -2.84 -0.60 -13.49
CA LEU A 19 -3.34 0.28 -12.44
C LEU A 19 -3.88 -0.52 -11.25
N PRO A 20 -4.79 -1.50 -11.43
CA PRO A 20 -5.21 -2.37 -10.33
C PRO A 20 -4.04 -3.03 -9.58
N TYR A 21 -3.05 -3.60 -10.26
CA TYR A 21 -1.90 -4.21 -9.58
C TYR A 21 -1.06 -3.22 -8.79
N LEU A 22 -0.79 -2.02 -9.33
CA LEU A 22 -0.06 -0.97 -8.63
C LEU A 22 -0.82 -0.46 -7.40
N VAL A 23 -2.13 -0.22 -7.55
CA VAL A 23 -2.99 0.23 -6.45
C VAL A 23 -3.10 -0.84 -5.38
N LEU A 24 -3.21 -2.12 -5.76
CA LEU A 24 -3.22 -3.24 -4.83
C LEU A 24 -1.91 -3.34 -4.06
N ALA A 25 -0.77 -3.24 -4.75
CA ALA A 25 0.55 -3.28 -4.12
C ALA A 25 0.75 -2.13 -3.13
N VAL A 26 0.44 -0.90 -3.53
CA VAL A 26 0.59 0.30 -2.69
C VAL A 26 -0.40 0.26 -1.53
N GLY A 27 -1.67 -0.05 -1.78
CA GLY A 27 -2.71 -0.16 -0.76
C GLY A 27 -2.40 -1.25 0.26
N GLY A 28 -2.00 -2.44 -0.22
CA GLY A 28 -1.56 -3.56 0.61
C GLY A 28 -0.34 -3.23 1.46
N ALA A 29 0.67 -2.57 0.89
CA ALA A 29 1.86 -2.13 1.62
C ALA A 29 1.51 -1.09 2.70
N LEU A 30 0.57 -0.17 2.42
CA LEU A 30 0.15 0.83 3.38
C LEU A 30 -0.59 0.21 4.58
N VAL A 31 -1.45 -0.78 4.34
CA VAL A 31 -2.10 -1.56 5.40
C VAL A 31 -1.07 -2.36 6.20
N ALA A 32 -0.23 -3.14 5.52
CA ALA A 32 0.75 -4.00 6.16
C ALA A 32 1.77 -3.22 6.99
N GLY A 33 2.30 -2.10 6.46
CA GLY A 33 3.27 -1.26 7.15
C GLY A 33 2.70 -0.58 8.41
N ASN A 34 1.47 -0.05 8.32
CA ASN A 34 0.81 0.54 9.49
C ASN A 34 0.43 -0.51 10.54
N LEU A 35 -0.05 -1.69 10.14
CA LEU A 35 -0.30 -2.79 11.07
C LEU A 35 0.99 -3.27 11.73
N ALA A 36 2.07 -3.43 10.97
CA ALA A 36 3.37 -3.83 11.50
C ALA A 36 3.91 -2.82 12.54
N ALA A 37 3.70 -1.52 12.30
CA ALA A 37 4.08 -0.47 13.25
C ALA A 37 3.27 -0.53 14.56
N ILE A 38 1.99 -0.93 14.49
CA ILE A 38 1.15 -1.13 15.69
C ILE A 38 1.54 -2.40 16.44
N LEU A 39 1.76 -3.51 15.73
CA LEU A 39 2.10 -4.80 16.32
C LEU A 39 3.52 -4.83 16.91
N ARG A 40 4.44 -4.10 16.31
CA ARG A 40 5.82 -3.96 16.78
C ARG A 40 6.17 -2.48 16.91
N PRO A 41 5.69 -1.82 17.97
CA PRO A 41 6.11 -0.46 18.27
C PRO A 41 7.64 -0.41 18.39
N PRO A 42 8.30 0.62 17.84
CA PRO A 42 9.72 0.85 18.10
C PRO A 42 9.96 0.92 19.61
N PRO A 43 11.10 0.40 20.12
CA PRO A 43 11.47 0.60 21.51
C PRO A 43 11.49 2.09 21.80
N ASP A 44 10.93 2.48 22.94
CA ASP A 44 10.85 3.88 23.38
C ASP A 44 12.22 4.53 23.24
N GLN A 45 12.33 5.49 22.32
CA GLN A 45 13.55 6.28 22.16
C GLN A 45 13.52 7.40 23.20
N GLY A 46 13.40 7.01 24.48
CA GLY A 46 13.35 7.83 25.70
C GLY A 46 13.02 9.30 25.47
N ASP A 47 11.77 9.67 25.74
CA ASP A 47 11.24 11.03 25.94
C ASP A 47 12.27 12.14 25.69
N LYS A 48 12.51 12.47 24.42
CA LYS A 48 13.36 13.61 24.08
C LYS A 48 12.54 14.86 24.42
N GLU A 49 13.11 15.78 25.19
CA GLU A 49 12.42 17.02 25.59
C GLU A 49 11.76 17.68 24.37
N GLY A 50 10.43 17.69 24.34
CA GLY A 50 9.62 18.20 23.22
C GLY A 50 8.86 17.15 22.39
N GLU A 51 9.01 15.85 22.66
CA GLU A 51 8.19 14.79 22.05
C GLU A 51 6.78 14.72 22.66
N LEU A 52 5.82 14.35 21.81
CA LEU A 52 4.43 14.17 22.21
C LEU A 52 4.32 12.93 23.11
N GLU A 53 3.63 13.07 24.25
CA GLU A 53 3.32 11.99 25.22
C GLU A 53 2.68 10.74 24.56
N ARG A 54 2.14 10.90 23.36
CA ARG A 54 1.69 9.80 22.51
C ARG A 54 1.89 10.15 21.04
N ALA A 55 2.52 9.27 20.28
CA ALA A 55 2.58 9.38 18.82
C ALA A 55 1.14 9.49 18.24
N PRO A 56 0.91 10.30 17.19
CA PRO A 56 -0.43 10.56 16.65
C PRO A 56 -1.01 9.34 15.91
N VAL A 57 -1.50 8.36 16.67
CA VAL A 57 -2.08 7.09 16.21
C VAL A 57 -3.22 7.32 15.21
N ALA A 58 -3.99 8.40 15.39
CA ALA A 58 -5.08 8.77 14.49
C ALA A 58 -4.62 8.91 13.03
N ARG A 59 -3.42 9.46 12.79
CA ARG A 59 -2.88 9.67 11.45
C ARG A 59 -2.49 8.34 10.80
N SER A 60 -1.88 7.43 11.55
CA SER A 60 -1.50 6.09 11.08
C SER A 60 -2.73 5.24 10.75
N VAL A 61 -3.77 5.30 11.60
CA VAL A 61 -5.03 4.58 11.35
C VAL A 61 -5.73 5.11 10.09
N ALA A 62 -5.78 6.42 9.89
CA ALA A 62 -6.37 7.00 8.68
C ALA A 62 -5.65 6.54 7.40
N MET A 63 -4.32 6.50 7.42
CA MET A 63 -3.51 6.00 6.30
C MET A 63 -3.76 4.51 6.05
N ALA A 64 -3.83 3.68 7.09
CA ALA A 64 -4.12 2.26 6.96
C ALA A 64 -5.50 2.02 6.32
N LEU A 65 -6.54 2.75 6.75
CA LEU A 65 -7.89 2.63 6.19
C LEU A 65 -7.95 3.07 4.74
N MET A 66 -7.25 4.14 4.38
CA MET A 66 -7.17 4.60 2.99
C MET A 66 -6.51 3.55 2.09
N GLY A 67 -5.40 2.95 2.55
CA GLY A 67 -4.75 1.84 1.85
C GLY A 67 -5.65 0.62 1.70
N LEU A 68 -6.46 0.32 2.71
CA LEU A 68 -7.41 -0.78 2.69
C LEU A 68 -8.52 -0.57 1.66
N VAL A 69 -9.12 0.62 1.62
CA VAL A 69 -10.15 0.96 0.62
C VAL A 69 -9.58 0.84 -0.79
N ALA A 70 -8.37 1.36 -1.02
CA ALA A 70 -7.69 1.26 -2.30
C ALA A 70 -7.40 -0.21 -2.68
N ALA A 71 -6.93 -1.02 -1.74
CA ALA A 71 -6.67 -2.44 -1.98
C ALA A 71 -7.94 -3.23 -2.30
N ILE A 72 -9.05 -2.96 -1.58
CA ILE A 72 -10.34 -3.60 -1.86
C ILE A 72 -10.84 -3.21 -3.25
N TRP A 73 -10.75 -1.94 -3.62
CA TRP A 73 -11.15 -1.48 -4.95
C TRP A 73 -10.32 -2.16 -6.05
N ALA A 74 -9.00 -2.22 -5.88
CA ALA A 74 -8.11 -2.86 -6.84
C ALA A 74 -8.38 -4.37 -6.97
N LEU A 75 -8.62 -5.07 -5.86
CA LEU A 75 -9.05 -6.48 -5.88
C LEU A 75 -10.37 -6.64 -6.63
N ALA A 76 -11.34 -5.76 -6.41
CA ALA A 76 -12.60 -5.80 -7.12
C ALA A 76 -12.42 -5.59 -8.63
N SER A 77 -11.54 -4.66 -9.04
CA SER A 77 -11.21 -4.41 -10.45
C SER A 77 -10.47 -5.57 -11.12
N LEU A 78 -9.64 -6.32 -10.38
CA LEU A 78 -8.96 -7.51 -10.92
C LEU A 78 -9.87 -8.73 -11.04
N LEU A 79 -10.93 -8.78 -10.22
CA LEU A 79 -11.88 -9.89 -10.20
C LEU A 79 -13.10 -9.65 -11.11
N SER A 80 -13.27 -8.43 -11.64
CA SER A 80 -14.35 -8.03 -12.55
C SER A 80 -13.96 -8.22 -14.01
#